data_AF-A0A382BV52-F1
#
_entry.id   AF-A0A382BV52-F1
#
_cell.length_a   1.000
_cell.length_b   1.000
_cell.length_c   1.000
_cell.angle_alpha   90.00
_cell.angle_beta   90.00
_cell.angle_gamma   90.00
#
_symmetry.space_group_name_H-M   'P 1'
#
loop_
_entity.id
_entity.type
_entity.pdbx_description
1 polymer ?
#
loop_
_entity_poly.entity_id
_entity_poly.type
_entity_poly.pdbx_seq_one_letter_code
_entity_poly.pdbx_strand_id
1 'polypeptide(L)'
;MAKKINKGQVNFFRVMAVIGIVVIILVVKEFLNAAPALPISEIHKGPPPAKACLECHVKEVENTPIMPHRPMDNCIICHEPSEKIG
;
A
#
# COMPACT_ATOMS: atom_id res chain seq x y z
N MET A 1 8.22 20.14 -44.06
CA MET A 1 6.80 19.72 -44.15
C MET A 1 6.27 19.52 -42.74
N ALA A 2 5.22 20.26 -42.34
CA ALA A 2 4.62 20.07 -41.01
C ALA A 2 3.81 18.76 -41.00
N LYS A 3 4.16 17.83 -40.12
CA LYS A 3 3.46 16.54 -39.96
C LYS A 3 2.04 16.83 -39.50
N LYS A 4 1.03 16.56 -40.35
CA LYS A 4 -0.39 16.74 -40.02
C LYS A 4 -0.72 15.88 -38.79
N ILE A 5 -0.95 16.52 -37.65
CA ILE A 5 -1.29 15.83 -36.41
C ILE A 5 -2.68 15.22 -36.57
N ASN A 6 -2.76 13.89 -36.57
CA ASN A 6 -4.02 13.18 -36.61
C ASN A 6 -4.71 13.30 -35.25
N LYS A 7 -5.78 14.13 -35.18
CA LYS A 7 -6.55 14.36 -33.95
C LYS A 7 -7.10 13.07 -33.33
N GLY A 8 -7.47 12.07 -34.16
CA GLY A 8 -7.93 10.77 -33.68
C GLY A 8 -6.83 10.00 -32.94
N GLN A 9 -5.61 10.01 -33.48
CA GLN A 9 -4.44 9.39 -32.83
C GLN A 9 -4.09 10.09 -31.50
N VAL A 10 -4.16 11.42 -31.44
CA VAL A 10 -3.92 12.18 -30.19
C VAL A 10 -4.97 11.84 -29.13
N ASN A 11 -6.25 11.77 -29.51
CA ASN A 11 -7.33 11.42 -28.60
C ASN A 11 -7.20 9.97 -28.10
N PHE A 12 -6.79 9.03 -28.95
CA PHE A 12 -6.52 7.65 -28.56
C PHE A 12 -5.46 7.58 -27.45
N PHE A 13 -4.31 8.24 -27.63
CA PHE A 13 -3.26 8.24 -26.61
C PHE A 13 -3.68 8.94 -25.32
N ARG A 14 -4.53 9.98 -25.39
CA ARG A 14 -5.09 10.62 -24.20
C ARG A 14 -5.99 9.66 -23.41
N VAL A 15 -6.87 8.91 -24.07
CA VAL A 15 -7.72 7.92 -23.39
C VAL A 15 -6.86 6.81 -22.78
N MET A 16 -5.87 6.30 -23.53
CA MET A 16 -4.94 5.29 -23.00
C MET A 16 -4.17 5.81 -21.77
N ALA A 17 -3.74 7.07 -21.77
CA ALA A 17 -3.08 7.68 -20.62
C ALA A 17 -4.03 7.76 -19.40
N VAL A 18 -5.29 8.13 -19.59
CA VAL A 18 -6.30 8.16 -18.52
C VAL A 18 -6.52 6.77 -17.95
N ILE A 19 -6.67 5.75 -18.81
CA ILE A 19 -6.81 4.36 -18.37
C ILE A 19 -5.57 3.93 -17.57
N GLY A 20 -4.37 4.26 -18.05
CA GLY A 20 -3.12 3.98 -17.34
C GLY A 20 -3.10 4.57 -15.93
N ILE A 21 -3.53 5.83 -15.77
CA ILE A 21 -3.64 6.48 -14.45
C ILE A 21 -4.63 5.73 -13.55
N VAL A 22 -5.80 5.36 -14.07
CA VAL A 22 -6.81 4.60 -13.31
C VAL A 22 -6.24 3.26 -12.84
N VAL A 23 -5.57 2.52 -13.71
CA VAL A 23 -4.95 1.23 -13.36
C VAL A 23 -3.90 1.40 -12.27
N ILE A 24 -3.03 2.42 -12.37
CA ILE A 24 -2.02 2.69 -11.34
C ILE A 24 -2.68 2.96 -9.98
N ILE A 25 -3.74 3.78 -9.95
CA ILE A 25 -4.46 4.08 -8.70
C ILE A 25 -5.05 2.81 -8.09
N LEU A 26 -5.68 1.96 -8.91
CA LEU A 26 -6.26 0.70 -8.44
C LEU A 26 -5.19 -0.23 -7.87
N VAL A 27 -4.09 -0.44 -8.61
CA VAL A 27 -2.99 -1.30 -8.16
C VAL A 27 -2.39 -0.80 -6.85
N VAL A 28 -2.16 0.50 -6.71
CA VAL A 28 -1.64 1.09 -5.46
C VAL A 28 -2.61 0.87 -4.31
N LYS A 29 -3.91 1.06 -4.54
CA LYS A 29 -4.94 0.84 -3.51
C LYS A 29 -5.00 -0.62 -3.06
N GLU A 30 -5.04 -1.56 -4.01
CA GLU A 30 -5.04 -2.99 -3.69
C GLU A 30 -3.77 -3.42 -2.95
N PHE A 31 -2.61 -2.86 -3.33
CA PHE A 31 -1.36 -3.12 -2.64
C PHE A 31 -1.39 -2.66 -1.16
N LEU A 32 -1.95 -1.48 -0.89
CA LEU A 32 -2.09 -0.98 0.48
C LEU A 32 -3.08 -1.83 1.30
N ASN A 33 -4.18 -2.26 0.68
CA ASN A 33 -5.21 -3.10 1.30
C ASN A 33 -4.80 -4.56 1.53
N ALA A 34 -3.73 -5.02 0.87
CA ALA A 34 -3.26 -6.41 1.02
C ALA A 34 -2.59 -6.68 2.37
N ALA A 35 -2.23 -5.64 3.12
CA ALA A 35 -1.64 -5.79 4.44
C ALA A 35 -2.70 -6.21 5.48
N PRO A 36 -2.37 -7.17 6.36
CA PRO A 36 -3.30 -7.59 7.40
C PRO A 36 -3.54 -6.47 8.42
N ALA A 37 -4.79 -6.33 8.86
CA ALA A 37 -5.16 -5.39 9.92
C ALA A 37 -4.48 -5.76 11.26
N LEU A 38 -4.17 -4.74 12.06
CA LEU A 38 -3.62 -4.91 13.40
C LEU A 38 -4.73 -5.40 14.34
N PRO A 39 -4.60 -6.59 14.96
CA PRO A 39 -5.58 -7.08 15.90
C PRO A 39 -5.57 -6.24 17.18
N ILE A 40 -6.73 -6.02 17.79
CA ILE A 40 -6.81 -5.36 19.10
C ILE A 40 -6.45 -6.38 20.18
N SER A 41 -5.20 -6.38 20.63
CA SER A 41 -4.74 -7.18 21.78
C SER A 41 -3.86 -6.34 22.70
N GLU A 42 -3.60 -6.80 23.92
CA GLU A 42 -2.76 -6.09 24.91
C GLU A 42 -1.39 -5.68 24.34
N ILE A 43 -0.82 -6.47 23.45
CA ILE A 43 0.48 -6.23 22.79
C ILE A 43 0.40 -5.34 21.55
N HIS A 44 -0.78 -5.13 20.98
CA HIS A 44 -1.04 -4.26 19.83
C HIS A 44 -2.01 -3.10 20.21
N LYS A 45 -2.02 -2.73 21.50
CA LYS A 45 -2.86 -1.64 22.02
C LYS A 45 -2.28 -0.28 21.60
N GLY A 46 -3.02 0.39 20.71
CA GLY A 46 -2.65 1.72 20.20
C GLY A 46 -1.51 1.64 19.20
N PRO A 47 -1.25 2.70 18.42
CA PRO A 47 -0.18 2.72 17.44
C PRO A 47 1.14 3.09 18.15
N PRO A 48 2.04 2.14 18.46
CA PRO A 48 3.38 2.52 18.87
C PRO A 48 4.15 3.10 17.67
N PRO A 49 5.24 3.85 17.91
CA PRO A 49 6.17 4.20 16.84
C PRO A 49 6.71 2.94 16.17
N ALA A 50 6.97 2.98 14.86
CA ALA A 50 7.45 1.80 14.11
C ALA A 50 8.62 1.08 14.77
N LYS A 51 9.50 1.82 15.46
CA LYS A 51 10.60 1.26 16.26
C LYS A 51 10.16 0.18 17.23
N ALA A 52 9.03 0.34 17.93
CA ALA A 52 8.52 -0.66 18.86
C ALA A 52 7.94 -1.89 18.12
N CYS A 53 7.33 -1.68 16.94
CA CYS A 53 6.90 -2.81 16.10
C CYS A 53 8.12 -3.67 15.70
N LEU A 54 9.21 -3.03 15.30
CA LEU A 54 10.44 -3.70 14.87
C LEU A 54 11.17 -4.42 16.01
N GLU A 55 10.93 -4.05 17.28
CA GLU A 55 11.51 -4.77 18.43
C GLU A 55 11.07 -6.24 18.49
N CYS A 56 9.88 -6.56 17.98
CA CYS A 56 9.38 -7.93 17.89
C CYS A 56 9.34 -8.43 16.43
N HIS A 57 8.89 -7.63 15.47
CA HIS A 57 8.65 -8.08 14.08
C HIS A 57 9.91 -8.26 13.22
N VAL A 58 11.07 -7.68 13.60
CA VAL A 58 12.35 -7.87 12.88
C VAL A 58 13.31 -8.77 13.65
N LYS A 59 13.10 -8.95 14.95
CA LYS A 59 13.93 -9.82 15.79
C LYS A 59 13.53 -11.31 15.76
N GLU A 60 12.75 -11.74 14.77
CA GLU A 60 12.38 -13.15 14.54
C GLU A 60 11.90 -13.87 15.81
N VAL A 61 10.91 -13.33 16.52
CA VAL A 61 10.17 -14.16 17.49
C VAL A 61 9.44 -15.22 16.66
N GLU A 62 9.85 -16.49 16.84
CA GLU A 62 9.54 -17.62 15.96
C GLU A 62 8.09 -17.60 15.38
N ASN A 63 7.98 -17.75 14.06
CA ASN A 63 6.74 -17.95 13.28
C ASN A 63 5.90 -16.73 12.87
N THR A 64 6.44 -15.52 12.77
CA THR A 64 5.72 -14.44 12.06
C THR A 64 6.14 -14.38 10.59
N PRO A 65 5.26 -14.65 9.60
CA PRO A 65 5.60 -14.50 8.19
C PRO A 65 5.82 -13.01 7.88
N ILE A 66 7.08 -12.60 7.80
CA ILE A 66 7.46 -11.25 7.39
C ILE A 66 7.33 -11.21 5.88
N MET A 67 6.28 -10.55 5.37
CA MET A 67 6.28 -10.11 3.98
C MET A 67 7.54 -9.24 3.78
N PRO A 68 8.40 -9.50 2.78
CA PRO A 68 9.65 -8.78 2.60
C PRO A 68 9.37 -7.31 2.27
N HIS A 69 9.30 -6.46 3.29
CA HIS A 69 9.24 -5.01 3.15
C HIS A 69 10.62 -4.43 3.43
N ARG A 70 10.97 -3.35 2.73
CA ARG A 70 12.14 -2.53 3.10
C ARG A 70 11.95 -1.97 4.51
N PRO A 71 13.02 -1.56 5.22
CA PRO A 71 12.87 -0.80 6.46
C PRO A 71 11.91 0.38 6.23
N MET A 72 10.87 0.46 7.06
CA MET A 72 9.84 1.49 6.96
C MET A 72 9.75 2.23 8.29
N ASP A 73 9.58 3.55 8.21
CA ASP A 73 9.45 4.42 9.39
C ASP A 73 8.03 4.37 9.99
N ASN A 74 7.07 3.79 9.27
CA ASN A 74 5.69 3.66 9.70
C ASN A 74 5.04 2.35 9.20
N CYS A 75 4.47 1.57 10.14
CA CYS A 75 3.79 0.30 9.84
C CYS A 75 2.28 0.48 9.67
N ILE A 76 1.67 1.50 10.29
CA ILE A 76 0.21 1.69 10.31
C ILE A 76 -0.36 2.25 9.00
N ILE A 77 0.50 2.57 8.03
CA ILE A 77 0.08 3.03 6.69
C ILE A 77 -0.58 1.90 5.91
N CYS A 78 -0.09 0.67 6.09
CA CYS A 78 -0.67 -0.51 5.46
C CYS A 78 -1.36 -1.40 6.50
N HIS A 79 -0.84 -1.47 7.73
CA HIS A 79 -1.44 -2.24 8.81
C HIS A 79 -2.40 -1.36 9.62
N GLU A 80 -3.61 -1.17 9.11
CA GLU A 80 -4.63 -0.38 9.81
C GLU A 80 -5.13 -1.11 11.08
N PRO A 81 -5.46 -0.40 12.16
CA PRO A 81 -6.15 -1.00 13.30
C PRO A 81 -7.44 -1.68 12.83
N SER A 82 -7.65 -2.93 13.23
CA SER A 82 -8.98 -3.51 13.11
C SER A 82 -9.91 -2.69 14.00
N GLU A 83 -10.68 -1.77 13.44
CA GLU A 83 -11.75 -1.13 14.19
C GLU A 83 -12.59 -2.24 14.85
N LYS A 84 -12.99 -2.02 16.10
CA LYS A 84 -14.11 -2.79 16.66
C LYS A 84 -15.32 -2.49 15.78
N ILE A 85 -15.55 -3.30 14.76
CA ILE A 85 -16.90 -3.59 14.33
C ILE A 85 -17.50 -4.30 15.55
N GLY A 86 -18.28 -3.55 16.32
CA GLY A 86 -19.10 -4.10 17.39
C GLY A 86 -20.09 -5.13 16.87
#